data_AF-A0A0N7GRU7-F1
#
_entry.id   AF-A0A0N7GRU7-F1
#
_cell.length_a   1.000
_cell.length_b   1.000
_cell.length_c   1.000
_cell.angle_alpha   90.00
_cell.angle_beta   90.00
_cell.angle_gamma   90.00
#
_symmetry.space_group_name_H-M   'P 1'
#
loop_
_entity.id
_entity.type
_entity.pdbx_description
1 polymer ?
#
loop_
_entity_poly.entity_id
_entity_poly.type
_entity_poly.pdbx_seq_one_letter_code
_entity_poly.pdbx_strand_id
1 'polypeptide(L)'
;MGGPAWPPSRFWQYWALAGMLVLTAAFWWGVEGYALFASPWPRGQIADGLLRFTLLVLTPALVLAWLAAGWLRRRVGETGYWQLLGIVAMIWAGGVLVTRMLVT
;
A
#
# COMPACT_ATOMS: atom_id res chain seq x y z
N MET A 1 -31.64 23.72 6.53
CA MET A 1 -30.42 23.01 6.93
C MET A 1 -30.30 21.76 6.08
N GLY A 2 -29.42 21.76 5.07
CA GLY A 2 -29.17 20.55 4.28
C GLY A 2 -28.39 19.57 5.14
N GLY A 3 -29.02 18.44 5.51
CA GLY A 3 -28.33 17.37 6.23
C GLY A 3 -27.13 16.84 5.44
N PRO A 4 -26.18 16.14 6.10
CA PRO A 4 -25.01 15.59 5.42
C PRO A 4 -25.45 14.77 4.20
N ALA A 5 -24.79 14.99 3.07
CA ALA A 5 -25.07 14.33 1.79
C ALA A 5 -24.79 12.82 1.93
N TRP A 6 -25.81 12.11 2.39
CA TRP A 6 -25.89 10.67 2.44
C TRP A 6 -26.74 10.20 1.26
N PRO A 7 -26.29 9.21 0.47
CA PRO A 7 -25.13 8.35 0.70
C PRO A 7 -23.78 9.02 0.34
N PRO A 8 -22.65 8.51 0.88
CA PRO A 8 -21.33 9.01 0.53
C PRO A 8 -21.17 8.88 -0.99
N SER A 9 -20.58 9.89 -1.64
CA SER A 9 -20.31 9.83 -3.09
C SER A 9 -19.65 8.48 -3.44
N ARG A 10 -20.00 7.87 -4.57
CA ARG A 10 -19.48 6.55 -5.02
C ARG A 10 -17.96 6.40 -4.83
N PHE A 11 -17.22 7.50 -5.03
CA PHE A 11 -15.81 7.62 -4.69
C PHE A 11 -15.45 7.09 -3.30
N TRP A 12 -16.10 7.55 -2.23
CA TRP A 12 -15.78 7.20 -0.84
C TRP A 12 -16.10 5.74 -0.52
N GLN A 13 -17.11 5.17 -1.18
CA GLN A 13 -17.42 3.75 -1.06
C GLN A 13 -16.31 2.90 -1.69
N TYR A 14 -15.91 3.21 -2.93
CA TYR A 14 -14.81 2.52 -3.60
C TYR A 14 -13.47 2.74 -2.91
N TRP A 15 -13.23 3.95 -2.41
CA TRP A 15 -12.06 4.26 -1.60
C TRP A 15 -12.03 3.42 -0.32
N ALA A 16 -13.13 3.35 0.44
CA ALA A 16 -13.16 2.51 1.63
C ALA A 16 -12.93 1.02 1.31
N LEU A 17 -13.56 0.50 0.26
CA LEU A 17 -13.40 -0.88 -0.20
C LEU A 17 -11.96 -1.20 -0.61
N ALA A 18 -11.37 -0.36 -1.47
CA ALA A 18 -9.98 -0.52 -1.90
C ALA A 18 -9.01 -0.32 -0.73
N GLY A 19 -9.32 0.61 0.19
CA GLY A 19 -8.53 0.86 1.39
C GLY A 19 -8.46 -0.37 2.30
N MET A 20 -9.56 -1.12 2.44
CA MET A 20 -9.55 -2.36 3.21
C MET A 20 -8.60 -3.39 2.61
N LEU A 21 -8.56 -3.54 1.28
CA LEU A 21 -7.62 -4.43 0.61
C LEU A 21 -6.18 -3.97 0.79
N VAL A 22 -5.90 -2.68 0.59
CA VAL A 22 -4.56 -2.10 0.75
C VAL A 22 -4.05 -2.26 2.18
N LEU A 23 -4.87 -1.94 3.18
CA LEU A 23 -4.49 -2.06 4.59
C LEU A 23 -4.29 -3.53 5.00
N THR A 24 -5.14 -4.43 4.51
CA THR A 24 -4.98 -5.88 4.79
C THR A 24 -3.71 -6.42 4.17
N ALA A 25 -3.41 -6.05 2.92
CA ALA A 25 -2.22 -6.47 2.22
C ALA A 25 -0.94 -5.90 2.87
N ALA A 26 -0.98 -4.62 3.26
CA ALA A 26 0.11 -3.96 3.98
C ALA A 26 0.35 -4.59 5.37
N PHE A 27 -0.72 -4.87 6.11
CA PHE A 27 -0.66 -5.57 7.39
C PHE A 27 -0.06 -6.96 7.23
N TRP A 28 -0.58 -7.75 6.29
CA TRP A 28 -0.10 -9.11 6.06
C TRP A 28 1.38 -9.14 5.66
N TRP A 29 1.78 -8.27 4.73
CA TRP A 29 3.20 -8.13 4.36
C TRP A 29 4.06 -7.70 5.55
N GLY A 30 3.55 -6.80 6.41
CA GLY A 30 4.23 -6.41 7.64
C GLY A 30 4.51 -7.61 8.56
N VAL A 31 3.51 -8.48 8.77
CA VAL A 31 3.65 -9.68 9.62
C VAL A 31 4.59 -10.70 8.97
N GLU A 32 4.33 -11.06 7.72
CA GLU A 32 5.10 -12.08 7.00
C GLU A 32 6.54 -11.63 6.76
N GLY A 33 6.74 -10.39 6.32
CA GLY A 33 8.08 -9.85 6.12
C GLY A 33 8.84 -9.65 7.42
N TYR A 34 8.17 -9.33 8.54
CA TYR A 34 8.83 -9.32 9.84
C TYR A 34 9.29 -10.73 10.25
N ALA A 35 8.47 -11.76 10.02
CA ALA A 35 8.87 -13.14 10.28
C ALA A 35 10.07 -13.55 9.42
N LEU A 36 10.10 -13.16 8.14
CA LEU A 36 11.25 -13.36 7.26
C LEU A 36 12.47 -12.60 7.76
N PHE A 37 12.31 -11.36 8.21
CA PHE A 37 13.40 -10.53 8.74
C PHE A 37 14.02 -11.14 10.00
N ALA A 38 13.19 -11.62 10.93
CA ALA A 38 13.62 -12.25 12.18
C ALA A 38 14.18 -13.67 12.00
N SER A 39 14.01 -14.27 10.82
CA SER A 39 14.47 -15.62 10.53
C SER A 39 16.00 -15.69 10.39
N PRO A 40 16.69 -16.65 11.05
CA PRO A 40 18.16 -16.77 11.04
C PRO A 40 18.72 -17.37 9.74
N TRP A 41 17.91 -17.46 8.68
CA TRP A 41 18.33 -18.07 7.41
C TRP A 41 19.36 -17.20 6.68
N PRO A 42 20.46 -17.79 6.15
CA PRO A 42 21.44 -17.07 5.35
C PRO A 42 20.78 -16.46 4.11
N ARG A 43 20.83 -15.13 3.98
CA ARG A 43 20.26 -14.38 2.86
C ARG A 43 21.32 -13.46 2.25
N GLY A 44 21.21 -13.23 0.94
CA GLY A 44 22.09 -12.27 0.26
C GLY A 44 21.82 -10.83 0.70
N GLN A 45 22.85 -10.00 0.76
CA GLN A 45 22.76 -8.59 1.20
C GLN A 45 21.68 -7.79 0.44
N ILE A 46 21.47 -8.09 -0.85
CA ILE A 46 20.44 -7.46 -1.69
C ILE A 46 19.03 -7.87 -1.24
N ALA A 47 18.82 -9.16 -0.95
CA ALA A 47 17.53 -9.67 -0.49
C ALA A 47 17.15 -9.05 0.87
N ASP A 48 18.11 -8.95 1.79
CA ASP A 48 17.90 -8.30 3.09
C ASP A 48 17.65 -6.80 2.97
N GLY A 49 18.40 -6.10 2.11
CA GLY A 49 18.19 -4.68 1.83
C GLY A 49 16.80 -4.41 1.27
N LEU A 50 16.36 -5.22 0.31
CA LEU A 50 15.06 -5.09 -0.32
C LEU A 50 13.91 -5.45 0.63
N LEU A 51 14.06 -6.47 1.48
CA LEU A 51 13.10 -6.80 2.52
C LEU A 51 12.93 -5.65 3.52
N ARG A 52 14.03 -5.05 3.99
CA ARG A 52 13.98 -3.89 4.90
C ARG A 52 13.32 -2.70 4.23
N PHE A 53 13.67 -2.40 2.98
CA PHE A 53 13.07 -1.31 2.23
C PHE A 53 11.56 -1.50 2.04
N THR A 54 11.13 -2.68 1.61
CA THR A 54 9.72 -2.96 1.37
C THR A 54 8.90 -2.89 2.66
N LEU A 55 9.42 -3.37 3.79
CA LEU A 55 8.74 -3.33 5.07
C LEU A 55 8.73 -1.95 5.71
N LEU A 56 9.89 -1.31 5.83
CA LEU A 56 10.07 -0.11 6.66
C LEU A 56 9.81 1.18 5.89
N VAL A 57 9.88 1.15 4.56
CA VAL A 57 9.76 2.36 3.73
C VAL A 57 8.57 2.24 2.80
N LEU A 58 8.55 1.23 1.93
CA LEU A 58 7.56 1.16 0.84
C LEU A 58 6.14 0.97 1.36
N THR A 59 5.95 0.02 2.28
CA THR A 59 4.63 -0.29 2.87
C THR A 59 4.03 0.90 3.64
N PRO A 60 4.73 1.54 4.59
CA PRO A 60 4.18 2.71 5.28
C PRO A 60 4.01 3.92 4.36
N ALA A 61 4.92 4.15 3.40
CA ALA A 61 4.75 5.21 2.40
C ALA A 61 3.45 5.02 1.59
N LEU A 62 3.09 3.77 1.29
CA LEU A 62 1.87 3.44 0.56
C LEU A 62 0.62 3.69 1.39
N VAL A 63 0.64 3.36 2.68
CA VAL A 63 -0.45 3.67 3.62
C VAL A 63 -0.62 5.19 3.75
N LEU A 64 0.47 5.94 3.86
CA LEU A 64 0.43 7.40 3.90
C LEU A 64 -0.10 8.00 2.60
N ALA A 65 0.32 7.49 1.44
CA ALA A 65 -0.21 7.91 0.14
C ALA A 65 -1.71 7.59 0.03
N TRP A 66 -2.14 6.44 0.55
CA TRP A 66 -3.54 6.07 0.62
C TRP A 66 -4.36 7.00 1.51
N LEU A 67 -3.84 7.43 2.67
CA LEU A 67 -4.52 8.37 3.57
C LEU A 67 -4.54 9.80 2.99
N ALA A 68 -3.44 10.23 2.38
CA ALA A 68 -3.33 11.55 1.73
C ALA A 68 -4.28 11.71 0.53
N ALA A 69 -4.79 10.61 0.00
CA ALA A 69 -5.79 10.55 -1.06
C ALA A 69 -6.99 11.48 -0.89
N GLY A 70 -7.59 11.49 0.31
CA GLY A 70 -8.79 12.27 0.58
C GLY A 70 -8.55 13.77 0.41
N TRP A 71 -7.31 14.21 0.66
CA TRP A 71 -6.87 15.58 0.50
C TRP A 71 -6.50 15.91 -0.95
N LEU A 72 -5.82 14.99 -1.64
CA LEU A 72 -5.34 15.20 -3.01
C LEU A 72 -6.46 15.15 -4.06
N ARG A 73 -7.60 14.50 -3.76
CA ARG A 73 -8.79 14.43 -4.64
C ARG A 73 -9.20 15.81 -5.18
N ARG A 74 -9.17 16.86 -4.34
CA ARG A 74 -9.59 18.21 -4.73
C ARG A 74 -8.70 18.84 -5.81
N ARG A 75 -7.47 18.34 -5.99
CA ARG A 75 -6.49 18.90 -6.93
C ARG A 75 -6.34 18.08 -8.21
N VAL A 76 -6.50 16.75 -8.13
CA VAL A 76 -6.16 15.82 -9.23
C VAL A 76 -7.42 15.27 -9.93
N GLY A 77 -8.60 15.45 -9.34
CA GLY A 77 -9.84 14.84 -9.83
C GLY A 77 -9.90 13.33 -9.58
N GLU A 78 -11.05 12.72 -9.86
CA GLU A 78 -11.31 11.30 -9.53
C GLU A 78 -10.49 10.35 -10.42
N THR A 79 -10.42 10.60 -11.73
CA THR A 79 -9.70 9.74 -12.67
C THR A 79 -8.18 9.74 -12.42
N GLY A 80 -7.57 10.93 -12.27
CA GLY A 80 -6.14 11.04 -12.01
C GLY A 80 -5.75 10.44 -10.66
N TYR A 81 -6.66 10.49 -9.67
CA TYR A 81 -6.47 9.84 -8.39
C TYR A 81 -6.41 8.30 -8.51
N TRP A 82 -7.37 7.69 -9.22
CA TRP A 82 -7.37 6.23 -9.44
C TRP A 82 -6.12 5.78 -10.20
N GLN A 83 -5.63 6.58 -11.14
CA GLN A 83 -4.40 6.30 -11.85
C GLN A 83 -3.17 6.34 -10.93
N LEU A 84 -3.08 7.36 -10.06
CA LEU A 84 -2.00 7.47 -9.09
C LEU A 84 -2.00 6.29 -8.10
N LEU A 85 -3.18 5.92 -7.59
CA LEU A 85 -3.31 4.73 -6.76
C LEU A 85 -2.89 3.45 -7.48
N GLY A 86 -3.29 3.29 -8.74
CA GLY A 86 -2.93 2.11 -9.53
C GLY A 86 -1.41 1.98 -9.70
N ILE A 87 -0.72 3.09 -9.99
CA ILE A 87 0.75 3.10 -10.10
C ILE A 87 1.38 2.74 -8.75
N VAL A 88 0.91 3.34 -7.66
CA VAL A 88 1.41 3.08 -6.31
C VAL A 88 1.22 1.59 -5.93
N ALA A 89 0.05 1.03 -6.22
CA ALA A 89 -0.24 -0.39 -5.99
C ALA A 89 0.67 -1.31 -6.83
N MET A 90 0.89 -0.97 -8.11
CA MET A 90 1.80 -1.73 -9.00
C MET A 90 3.25 -1.72 -8.50
N ILE A 91 3.75 -0.57 -8.05
CA ILE A 91 5.11 -0.45 -7.50
C ILE A 91 5.26 -1.32 -6.25
N TRP A 92 4.27 -1.30 -5.36
CA TRP A 92 4.29 -2.13 -4.15
C TRP A 92 4.19 -3.61 -4.44
N ALA A 93 3.24 -4.03 -5.28
CA ALA A 93 3.10 -5.41 -5.69
C ALA A 93 4.39 -5.93 -6.35
N GLY A 94 5.01 -5.13 -7.21
CA GLY A 94 6.31 -5.45 -7.81
C GLY A 94 7.42 -5.58 -6.77
N GLY A 95 7.52 -4.64 -5.82
CA GLY A 95 8.50 -4.68 -4.75
C GLY A 95 8.36 -5.91 -3.84
N VAL A 96 7.13 -6.26 -3.46
CA VAL A 96 6.82 -7.47 -2.69
C VAL A 96 7.18 -8.73 -3.47
N LEU A 97 6.79 -8.80 -4.75
CA LEU A 97 7.06 -9.96 -5.60
C LEU A 97 8.56 -10.21 -5.78
N VAL A 98 9.34 -9.17 -6.10
CA VAL A 98 10.79 -9.31 -6.25
C VAL A 98 11.43 -9.71 -4.92
N THR A 99 10.99 -9.12 -3.80
CA THR A 99 11.46 -9.53 -2.47
C THR A 99 11.20 -11.00 -2.21
N ARG A 100 10.01 -11.50 -2.59
CA ARG A 100 9.67 -12.92 -2.43
C ARG A 100 10.58 -13.82 -3.26
N MET A 101 10.76 -13.51 -4.55
CA MET A 101 11.63 -14.28 -5.44
C MET A 101 13.09 -14.36 -4.96
N LEU A 102 13.55 -13.37 -4.20
CA LEU A 102 14.93 -13.32 -3.68
C LEU A 102 15.08 -13.98 -2.30
N VAL A 103 13.97 -14.18 -1.58
CA VAL A 103 13.96 -14.72 -0.21
C VAL A 103 13.51 -16.18 -0.17
N THR A 104 12.71 -16.63 -1.15
CA THR A 104 12.41 -18.06 -1.39
C THR A 104 13.57 -18.75 -2.11
#